data_AF-A0A565BAA9-F1
#
_entry.id   AF-A0A565BAA9-F1
#
_cell.length_a   1.000
_cell.length_b   1.000
_cell.length_c   1.000
_cell.angle_alpha   90.00
_cell.angle_beta   90.00
_cell.angle_gamma   90.00
#
_symmetry.space_group_name_H-M   'P 1'
#
loop_
_entity.id
_entity.type
_entity.pdbx_description
1 polymer ?
#
loop_
_entity_poly.entity_id
_entity_poly.type
_entity_poly.pdbx_seq_one_letter_code
_entity_poly.pdbx_strand_id
1 'polypeptide(L)'
;MEENLKRQLFGLPPRYRDSVRAITPGLPLFLYNYSTHQLHGIYEAASFGGTNIELNAFQDKKCPGESRFPAQVRAITRKVCLPLEEDSFRPILHHYDGPKFRLQLTVPEVLSLLDIFAQQNP
;
A
#
# COMPACT_ATOMS: atom_id res chain seq x y z
N MET A 1 3.97 -9.62 0.78
CA MET A 1 4.90 -8.56 0.37
C MET A 1 5.65 -8.93 -0.90
N GLU A 2 6.42 -10.03 -0.89
CA GLU A 2 7.23 -10.42 -2.04
C GLU A 2 6.40 -10.58 -3.33
N GLU A 3 5.22 -11.18 -3.22
CA GLU A 3 4.27 -11.28 -4.34
C GLU A 3 3.80 -9.90 -4.85
N ASN A 4 3.55 -8.93 -3.96
CA ASN A 4 3.12 -7.58 -4.33
C ASN A 4 4.19 -6.88 -5.18
N LEU A 5 5.45 -7.00 -4.77
CA LEU A 5 6.59 -6.37 -5.45
C LEU A 5 6.90 -7.07 -6.77
N LYS A 6 6.85 -8.40 -6.80
CA LYS A 6 7.09 -9.19 -8.02
C LYS A 6 6.03 -8.95 -9.09
N ARG A 7 4.76 -8.82 -8.69
CA ARG A 7 3.63 -8.57 -9.59
C ARG A 7 3.43 -7.09 -9.93
N GLN A 8 4.08 -6.19 -9.19
CA GLN A 8 3.79 -4.75 -9.27
C GLN A 8 2.29 -4.46 -9.07
N LEU A 9 1.68 -5.21 -8.15
CA LEU A 9 0.24 -5.18 -7.90
C LEU A 9 0.01 -5.15 -6.40
N PHE A 10 -0.68 -4.10 -5.94
CA PHE A 10 -1.05 -3.97 -4.53
C PHE A 10 -2.52 -4.32 -4.38
N GLY A 11 -2.82 -5.07 -3.30
CA GLY A 11 -4.15 -5.55 -3.00
C GLY A 11 -4.60 -5.14 -1.60
N LEU A 12 -5.87 -4.75 -1.50
CA LEU A 12 -6.58 -4.51 -0.25
C LEU A 12 -7.85 -5.38 -0.16
N PRO A 13 -8.34 -5.66 1.07
CA PRO A 13 -9.60 -6.35 1.27
C PRO A 13 -10.80 -5.66 0.57
N PRO A 14 -11.89 -6.40 0.29
CA PRO A 14 -13.04 -5.87 -0.47
C PRO A 14 -13.65 -4.58 0.10
N ARG A 15 -13.57 -4.39 1.42
CA ARG A 15 -14.09 -3.19 2.11
C ARG A 15 -13.42 -1.87 1.70
N TYR A 16 -12.26 -1.92 1.04
CA TYR A 16 -11.53 -0.72 0.59
C TYR A 16 -11.68 -0.45 -0.91
N ARG A 17 -12.64 -1.09 -1.59
CA ARG A 17 -12.88 -0.89 -3.03
C ARG A 17 -13.07 0.58 -3.40
N ASP A 18 -13.83 1.33 -2.60
CA ASP A 18 -14.08 2.75 -2.89
C ASP A 18 -12.82 3.60 -2.69
N SER A 19 -12.03 3.32 -1.67
CA SER A 19 -10.72 3.97 -1.45
C SER A 19 -9.76 3.70 -2.61
N VAL A 20 -9.70 2.45 -3.10
CA VAL A 20 -8.84 2.09 -4.24
C VAL A 20 -9.34 2.72 -5.53
N ARG A 21 -10.66 2.81 -5.74
CA ARG A 21 -11.24 3.43 -6.95
C ARG A 21 -10.88 4.91 -7.10
N ALA A 22 -10.61 5.60 -5.99
CA ALA A 22 -10.16 7.00 -6.01
C ALA A 22 -8.69 7.15 -6.47
N ILE A 23 -7.92 6.05 -6.58
CA ILE A 23 -6.53 6.10 -7.01
C ILE A 23 -6.45 6.33 -8.51
N THR A 24 -5.68 7.35 -8.89
CA THR A 24 -5.34 7.67 -10.28
C THR A 24 -3.86 7.37 -10.54
N PRO A 25 -3.47 7.11 -11.81
CA PRO A 25 -2.06 6.99 -12.18
C PRO A 25 -1.25 8.22 -11.73
N GLY A 26 -0.01 8.00 -11.27
CA GLY A 26 0.89 9.04 -10.76
C GLY A 26 0.76 9.32 -9.26
N LEU A 27 -0.26 8.76 -8.58
CA LEU A 27 -0.48 8.99 -7.15
C LEU A 27 0.58 8.23 -6.32
N PRO A 28 1.21 8.86 -5.31
CA PRO A 28 2.19 8.19 -4.45
C PRO A 28 1.53 7.14 -3.55
N LEU A 29 2.09 5.93 -3.55
CA LEU A 29 1.62 4.80 -2.78
C LEU A 29 2.71 4.32 -1.80
N PHE A 30 2.27 3.86 -0.64
CA PHE A 30 3.12 3.22 0.38
C PHE A 30 2.58 1.82 0.65
N LEU A 31 3.47 0.84 0.85
CA LEU A 31 3.06 -0.55 1.07
C LEU A 31 3.16 -0.89 2.56
N TYR A 32 2.01 -1.02 3.21
CA TYR A 32 1.96 -1.46 4.62
C TYR A 32 1.88 -2.99 4.72
N ASN A 33 2.72 -3.57 5.58
CA ASN A 33 2.73 -5.01 5.86
C ASN A 33 2.02 -5.33 7.16
N TYR A 34 0.84 -5.94 7.07
CA TYR A 34 0.05 -6.34 8.23
C TYR A 34 0.71 -7.40 9.13
N SER A 35 1.69 -8.15 8.63
CA SER A 35 2.34 -9.21 9.44
C SER A 35 3.54 -8.68 10.22
N THR A 36 4.29 -7.74 9.65
CA THR A 36 5.51 -7.18 10.29
C THR A 36 5.30 -5.77 10.83
N HIS A 37 4.13 -5.17 10.61
CA HIS A 37 3.82 -3.79 11.00
C HIS A 37 4.76 -2.73 10.40
N GLN A 38 5.40 -3.07 9.28
CA GLN A 38 6.34 -2.18 8.60
C GLN A 38 5.69 -1.45 7.43
N LEU A 39 6.12 -0.21 7.20
CA LEU A 39 5.76 0.58 6.03
C LEU A 39 6.92 0.57 5.03
N HIS A 40 6.65 0.13 3.81
CA HIS A 40 7.67 -0.03 2.79
C HIS A 40 7.50 1.02 1.70
N GLY A 41 8.67 1.53 1.28
CA GLY A 41 8.97 2.08 -0.03
C GLY A 41 8.18 3.30 -0.48
N ILE A 42 8.68 3.90 -1.56
CA ILE A 42 8.00 4.94 -2.31
C ILE A 42 7.57 4.30 -3.62
N TYR A 43 6.27 4.11 -3.80
CA TYR A 43 5.68 3.56 -5.00
C TYR A 43 4.81 4.62 -5.68
N GLU A 44 4.49 4.37 -6.94
CA GLU A 44 3.59 5.23 -7.72
C GLU A 44 2.54 4.36 -8.38
N ALA A 45 1.28 4.82 -8.37
CA ALA A 45 0.20 4.16 -9.09
C ALA A 45 0.49 4.18 -10.59
N ALA A 46 0.59 3.01 -11.20
CA ALA A 46 0.77 2.83 -12.64
C ALA A 46 -0.56 2.61 -13.38
N SER A 47 -1.66 2.48 -12.65
CA SER A 47 -3.01 2.35 -13.19
C SER A 47 -4.02 3.06 -12.29
N PHE A 48 -5.23 3.25 -12.82
CA PHE A 48 -6.38 3.47 -11.96
C PHE A 48 -6.58 2.27 -11.03
N GLY A 49 -7.08 2.52 -9.83
CA GLY A 49 -7.49 1.44 -8.94
C GLY A 49 -8.78 0.77 -9.41
N GLY A 50 -8.90 -0.53 -9.16
CA GLY A 50 -9.99 -1.35 -9.67
C GLY A 50 -10.27 -2.56 -8.79
N THR A 51 -11.19 -3.41 -9.25
CA THR A 51 -11.50 -4.69 -8.60
C THR A 51 -11.00 -5.83 -9.48
N ASN A 52 -10.23 -6.75 -8.90
CA ASN A 52 -9.72 -7.95 -9.58
C ASN A 52 -9.00 -7.63 -10.91
N ILE A 53 -8.15 -6.60 -10.93
CA ILE A 53 -7.25 -6.29 -12.05
C ILE A 53 -6.46 -7.55 -12.45
N GLU A 54 -5.98 -8.30 -11.45
CA GLU A 54 -5.54 -9.69 -11.62
C GLU A 54 -6.35 -10.60 -10.68
N LEU A 55 -7.28 -11.34 -11.28
CA LEU A 55 -8.13 -12.34 -10.59
C LEU A 55 -7.31 -13.40 -9.85
N ASN A 56 -6.15 -13.76 -10.41
CA ASN A 56 -5.30 -14.83 -9.89
C ASN A 56 -4.23 -14.36 -8.91
N ALA A 57 -4.20 -13.08 -8.56
CA ALA A 57 -3.31 -12.57 -7.51
C ALA A 57 -3.88 -12.89 -6.13
N PHE A 58 -2.99 -13.15 -5.16
CA PHE A 58 -3.37 -13.36 -3.75
C PHE A 58 -4.44 -14.45 -3.53
N GLN A 59 -4.43 -15.50 -4.35
CA GLN A 59 -5.41 -16.58 -4.23
C GLN A 59 -5.29 -17.29 -2.88
N ASP A 60 -6.44 -17.65 -2.31
CA ASP A 60 -6.50 -18.60 -1.20
C ASP A 60 -6.65 -20.02 -1.75
N LYS A 61 -5.91 -20.98 -1.17
CA LYS A 61 -6.12 -22.40 -1.45
C LYS A 61 -7.54 -22.86 -1.10
N LYS A 62 -8.21 -22.15 -0.18
CA LYS A 62 -9.58 -22.45 0.27
C LYS A 62 -10.66 -21.88 -0.67
N CYS A 63 -10.35 -20.83 -1.43
CA CYS A 63 -11.30 -20.15 -2.32
C CYS A 63 -10.68 -19.97 -3.71
N PRO A 64 -10.57 -21.05 -4.51
CA PRO A 64 -10.00 -20.98 -5.85
C PRO A 64 -10.84 -20.07 -6.75
N GLY A 65 -10.18 -19.22 -7.53
CA GLY A 65 -10.82 -18.29 -8.47
C GLY A 65 -11.14 -16.90 -7.91
N GLU A 66 -10.92 -16.66 -6.61
CA GLU A 66 -11.08 -15.33 -6.01
C GLU A 66 -9.80 -14.84 -5.31
N SER A 67 -9.43 -13.59 -5.58
CA SER A 67 -8.35 -12.91 -4.87
C SER A 67 -8.79 -12.57 -3.44
N ARG A 68 -7.95 -12.88 -2.44
CA ARG A 68 -8.18 -12.43 -1.04
C ARG A 68 -8.15 -10.92 -0.90
N PHE A 69 -7.52 -10.23 -1.86
CA PHE A 69 -7.36 -8.79 -1.90
C PHE A 69 -7.84 -8.26 -3.26
N PRO A 70 -9.16 -8.21 -3.47
CA PRO A 70 -9.72 -7.88 -4.77
C PRO A 70 -9.67 -6.39 -5.08
N ALA A 71 -9.54 -5.50 -4.11
CA ALA A 71 -9.35 -4.07 -4.38
C ALA A 71 -7.89 -3.84 -4.76
N GLN A 72 -7.60 -3.60 -6.04
CA GLN A 72 -6.27 -3.67 -6.60
C GLN A 72 -5.85 -2.42 -7.35
N VAL A 73 -4.54 -2.15 -7.37
CA VAL A 73 -3.92 -1.10 -8.19
C VAL A 73 -2.55 -1.60 -8.66
N ARG A 74 -2.18 -1.32 -9.92
CA ARG A 74 -0.81 -1.56 -10.39
C ARG A 74 0.10 -0.47 -9.84
N ALA A 75 1.27 -0.85 -9.37
CA ALA A 75 2.21 0.07 -8.73
C ALA A 75 3.64 -0.18 -9.23
N ILE A 76 4.35 0.90 -9.56
CA ILE A 76 5.78 0.85 -9.88
C ILE A 76 6.60 1.30 -8.68
N THR A 77 7.78 0.72 -8.54
CA THR A 77 8.73 1.15 -7.51
C THR A 77 9.44 2.41 -7.97
N ARG A 78 9.31 3.51 -7.22
CA ARG A 78 10.04 4.76 -7.50
C ARG A 78 11.42 4.75 -6.86
N LYS A 79 11.47 4.32 -5.60
CA LYS A 79 12.72 4.21 -4.85
C LYS A 79 12.66 3.00 -3.92
N VAL A 80 13.73 2.21 -3.93
CA VAL A 80 13.94 1.15 -2.95
C VAL A 80 14.46 1.82 -1.67
N CYS A 81 13.71 1.67 -0.59
CA CYS A 81 14.07 2.20 0.73
C CYS A 81 14.04 1.06 1.74
N LEU A 82 14.76 1.23 2.86
CA LEU A 82 14.56 0.38 4.02
C LEU A 82 13.13 0.54 4.55
N PRO A 83 12.53 -0.53 5.09
CA PRO A 83 11.21 -0.44 5.73
C PRO A 83 11.25 0.45 6.98
N LEU A 84 10.18 1.21 7.19
CA LEU A 84 9.94 1.96 8.42
C LEU A 84 9.24 1.06 9.44
N GLU A 85 9.78 1.04 10.66
CA GLU A 85 9.12 0.45 11.82
C GLU A 85 7.93 1.30 12.27
N GLU A 86 6.99 0.67 12.97
CA GLU A 86 5.73 1.31 13.39
C GLU A 86 5.98 2.62 14.15
N ASP A 87 6.91 2.63 15.10
CA ASP A 87 7.25 3.83 15.89
C ASP A 87 7.71 5.03 15.04
N SER A 88 8.25 4.79 13.85
CA SER A 88 8.74 5.85 12.96
C SER A 88 7.61 6.54 12.19
N PHE A 89 6.61 5.79 11.72
CA PHE A 89 5.52 6.37 10.92
C PHE A 89 4.24 6.61 11.72
N ARG A 90 4.09 5.97 12.89
CA ARG A 90 2.89 6.09 13.73
C ARG A 90 2.58 7.53 14.14
N PRO A 91 3.55 8.40 14.47
CA PRO A 91 3.26 9.81 14.79
C PRO A 91 2.79 10.64 13.58
N ILE A 92 3.07 10.18 12.36
CA ILE A 92 2.72 10.89 11.13
C ILE A 92 1.29 10.57 10.72
N LEU A 93 0.93 9.29 10.77
CA LEU A 93 -0.35 8.83 10.23
C LEU A 93 -1.52 9.11 11.18
N HIS A 94 -2.66 9.50 10.63
CA HIS A 94 -3.90 9.56 11.39
C HIS A 94 -4.40 8.15 11.77
N HIS A 95 -4.53 7.92 13.07
CA HIS A 95 -5.06 6.68 13.64
C HIS A 95 -6.50 6.88 14.13
N TYR A 96 -7.35 5.88 13.90
CA TYR A 96 -8.64 5.76 14.59
C TYR A 96 -8.41 5.23 16.01
N ASP A 97 -9.48 5.05 16.79
CA ASP A 97 -9.41 4.33 18.06
C ASP A 97 -8.93 2.88 17.81
N GLY A 98 -7.65 2.61 18.10
CA GLY A 98 -7.01 1.30 17.99
C GLY A 98 -5.86 1.22 16.96
N PRO A 99 -5.44 0.00 16.54
CA PRO A 99 -4.28 -0.20 15.67
C PRO A 99 -4.57 0.10 14.18
N LYS A 100 -5.70 0.75 13.88
CA LYS A 100 -6.13 1.04 12.51
C LYS A 100 -5.80 2.48 12.17
N PHE A 101 -5.02 2.70 11.12
CA PHE A 101 -4.81 4.02 10.54
C PHE A 101 -5.61 4.20 9.26
N ARG A 102 -5.81 5.46 8.89
CA ARG A 102 -6.48 5.85 7.65
C ARG A 102 -5.58 5.53 6.46
N LEU A 103 -6.08 4.76 5.50
CA LEU A 103 -5.33 4.41 4.29
C LEU A 103 -5.10 5.61 3.37
N GLN A 104 -6.05 6.54 3.34
CA GLN A 104 -5.91 7.77 2.57
C GLN A 104 -5.07 8.78 3.35
N LEU A 105 -3.97 9.20 2.76
CA LEU A 105 -3.08 10.19 3.35
C LEU A 105 -3.40 11.59 2.83
N THR A 106 -3.23 12.57 3.69
CA THR A 106 -3.23 13.99 3.35
C THR A 106 -1.87 14.39 2.79
N VAL A 107 -1.80 15.51 2.07
CA VAL A 107 -0.53 16.03 1.53
C VAL A 107 0.56 16.17 2.60
N PRO A 108 0.30 16.74 3.80
CA PRO A 108 1.33 16.82 4.84
C PRO A 108 1.85 15.46 5.33
N GLU A 109 0.96 14.46 5.45
CA GLU A 109 1.35 13.09 5.84
C GLU A 109 2.25 12.45 4.78
N VAL A 110 1.89 12.61 3.50
CA VAL A 110 2.70 12.12 2.38
C VAL A 110 4.08 12.76 2.38
N LEU A 111 4.17 14.10 2.49
CA LEU A 111 5.45 14.81 2.50
C LEU A 111 6.34 14.35 3.67
N SER A 112 5.76 14.22 4.87
CA SER A 112 6.47 13.76 6.05
C SER A 112 7.03 12.34 5.89
N LEU A 113 6.26 11.43 5.29
CA LEU A 113 6.75 10.09 4.97
C LEU A 113 7.88 10.10 3.94
N LEU A 114 7.73 10.90 2.87
CA LEU A 114 8.76 11.02 1.85
C LEU A 114 10.08 11.54 2.45
N ASP A 115 10.02 12.50 3.37
CA ASP A 115 11.19 13.03 4.07
C ASP A 115 11.89 11.98 4.93
N ILE A 116 11.14 11.19 5.72
CA ILE A 116 11.73 10.08 6.49
C ILE A 116 12.37 9.05 5.57
N PHE A 117 11.66 8.62 4.51
CA PHE A 117 12.22 7.67 3.55
C PHE A 117 13.44 8.23 2.82
N ALA A 118 13.54 9.55 2.62
CA ALA A 118 14.71 10.19 2.03
C ALA A 118 15.91 10.15 3.00
N GLN A 119 15.69 10.48 4.27
CA GLN A 119 16.72 10.51 5.33
C GLN A 119 17.30 9.14 5.67
N GLN A 120 16.55 8.06 5.46
CA GLN A 120 17.03 6.69 5.67
C GLN A 120 17.96 6.15 4.57
N ASN A 121 18.27 6.95 3.54
CA ASN A 121 19.33 6.62 2.60
C ASN A 121 20.62 7.31 3.05
N PRO A 122 21.64 6.58 3.53
CA PRO A 122 22.98 7.13 3.64
C PRO A 122 23.55 7.50 2.27
#